data_AF-A0AAV5TX08-F1
#
_entry.id   AF-A0AAV5TX08-F1
#
_cell.length_a   1.000
_cell.length_b   1.000
_cell.length_c   1.000
_cell.angle_alpha   90.00
_cell.angle_beta   90.00
_cell.angle_gamma   90.00
#
_symmetry.space_group_name_H-M   'P 1'
#
loop_
_entity.id
_entity.type
_entity.pdbx_description
1 polymer ?
#
loop_
_entity_poly.entity_id
_entity_poly.type
_entity_poly.pdbx_seq_one_letter_code
_entity_poly.pdbx_strand_id
1 'polypeptide(L)'
;IYSVLTVISFQIVGQFKFSEKYWTVYIFKTAFGVNMFGSKGATLGKPYIAIHQYLVIRSREFSEKKWTASVMRRLMLLQFVISVVLTAPVWPASYAYQKDVIIALEPLNTLILKVSSVVTYLLYIMCNGLLLVLTSRELLRLRGYLKEDAATTRSIMTQQRNMFIIVSVCSLSHLIKTLQQV
;
A
#
# COMPACT_ATOMS: atom_id res chain seq x y z
N ILE A 1 0.40 -0.27 -8.23
CA ILE A 1 -0.14 0.88 -9.00
C ILE A 1 0.18 2.13 -8.20
N TYR A 2 1.02 3.02 -8.73
CA TYR A 2 1.18 4.35 -8.14
C TYR A 2 -0.21 4.99 -8.13
N SER A 3 -0.66 5.54 -7.01
CA SER A 3 -1.86 6.39 -7.03
C SER A 3 -1.62 7.45 -8.11
N VAL A 4 -2.57 7.71 -9.01
CA VAL A 4 -2.41 8.69 -10.09
C VAL A 4 -1.84 10.02 -9.54
N LEU A 5 -2.26 10.37 -8.32
CA LEU A 5 -1.72 11.46 -7.51
C LEU A 5 -0.20 11.42 -7.28
N THR A 6 0.38 10.24 -7.04
CA THR A 6 1.83 10.10 -6.84
C THR A 6 2.63 10.34 -8.13
N VAL A 7 2.10 9.94 -9.29
CA VAL A 7 2.73 10.22 -10.60
C VAL A 7 2.66 11.71 -10.93
N ILE A 8 1.48 12.31 -10.74
CA ILE A 8 1.26 13.74 -10.97
C ILE A 8 2.17 14.57 -10.05
N SER A 9 2.23 14.22 -8.76
CA SER A 9 3.09 14.93 -7.79
C SER A 9 4.58 14.78 -8.13
N PHE A 10 5.00 13.60 -8.59
CA PHE A 10 6.38 13.38 -9.04
C PHE A 10 6.72 14.21 -10.28
N GLN A 11 5.82 14.32 -11.24
CA GLN A 11 6.02 15.17 -12.42
C GLN A 11 6.07 16.65 -12.05
N ILE A 12 5.22 17.12 -11.13
CA ILE A 12 5.26 18.50 -10.63
C ILE A 12 6.60 18.76 -9.92
N VAL A 13 7.08 17.83 -9.11
CA VAL A 13 8.38 17.98 -8.42
C VAL A 13 9.56 17.93 -9.40
N GLY A 14 9.50 17.09 -10.43
CA GLY A 14 10.61 16.90 -11.37
C GLY A 14 10.72 17.98 -12.46
N GLN A 15 9.60 18.61 -12.85
CA GLN A 15 9.57 19.57 -13.96
C GLN A 15 9.70 21.03 -13.53
N PHE A 16 9.34 21.38 -12.29
CA PHE A 16 9.34 22.76 -11.81
C PHE A 16 10.56 23.06 -10.94
N LYS A 17 11.19 24.22 -11.14
CA LYS A 17 12.25 24.74 -10.25
C LYS A 17 11.61 25.48 -9.09
N PHE A 18 11.80 24.97 -7.88
CA PHE A 18 11.28 25.57 -6.66
C PHE A 18 12.35 26.48 -6.03
N SER A 19 12.01 27.73 -5.75
CA SER A 19 12.91 28.69 -5.10
C SER A 19 12.16 29.38 -3.96
N GLU A 20 12.88 29.73 -2.88
CA GLU A 20 12.30 30.34 -1.68
C GLU A 20 11.63 31.68 -1.90
N LYS A 21 11.99 32.39 -2.97
CA LYS A 21 11.45 33.72 -3.27
C LYS A 21 9.95 33.73 -3.58
N TYR A 22 9.31 32.56 -3.74
CA TYR A 22 7.90 32.46 -4.11
C TYR A 22 7.14 31.45 -3.22
N TRP A 23 5.81 31.51 -3.24
CA TRP A 23 4.88 30.56 -2.59
C TRP A 23 5.08 29.09 -3.02
N THR A 24 5.98 28.81 -3.96
CA THR A 24 6.31 27.50 -4.51
C THR A 24 6.87 26.54 -3.46
N VAL A 25 7.47 27.07 -2.38
CA VAL A 25 7.96 26.30 -1.22
C VAL A 25 6.85 25.49 -0.53
N TYR A 26 5.69 26.13 -0.32
CA TYR A 26 4.53 25.50 0.30
C TYR A 26 3.90 24.46 -0.63
N ILE A 27 3.91 24.72 -1.94
CA ILE A 27 3.42 23.80 -2.96
C ILE A 27 4.27 22.53 -3.00
N PHE A 28 5.60 22.68 -3.01
CA PHE A 28 6.53 21.54 -2.98
C PHE A 28 6.31 20.66 -1.76
N LYS A 29 6.27 21.25 -0.56
CA LYS A 29 6.14 20.51 0.70
C LYS A 29 4.78 19.81 0.82
N THR A 30 3.71 20.47 0.39
CA THR A 30 2.36 19.89 0.37
C THR A 30 2.27 18.76 -0.65
N ALA A 31 2.77 18.95 -1.87
CA ALA A 31 2.78 17.91 -2.90
C ALA A 31 3.61 16.69 -2.46
N PHE A 32 4.78 16.91 -1.87
CA PHE A 32 5.61 15.85 -1.31
C PHE A 32 4.90 15.11 -0.17
N GLY A 33 4.29 15.83 0.76
CA GLY A 33 3.53 15.26 1.87
C GLY A 33 2.34 14.42 1.41
N VAL A 34 1.52 14.93 0.48
CA VAL A 34 0.36 14.22 -0.10
C VAL A 34 0.81 12.98 -0.87
N ASN A 35 1.88 13.09 -1.66
CA ASN A 35 2.47 11.95 -2.38
C ASN A 35 2.90 10.85 -1.41
N MET A 36 3.62 11.21 -0.35
CA MET A 36 4.09 10.27 0.65
C MET A 36 2.91 9.65 1.40
N PHE A 37 1.92 10.45 1.80
CA PHE A 37 0.71 10.01 2.48
C PHE A 37 -0.06 8.99 1.64
N GLY A 38 -0.31 9.30 0.38
CA GLY A 38 -1.00 8.41 -0.55
C GLY A 38 -0.23 7.10 -0.78
N SER A 39 1.09 7.17 -0.88
CA SER A 39 1.95 5.99 -1.04
C SER A 39 1.89 5.07 0.21
N LYS A 40 2.01 5.65 1.41
CA LYS A 40 1.89 4.90 2.68
C LYS A 40 0.51 4.31 2.86
N GLY A 41 -0.54 5.11 2.64
CA GLY A 41 -1.92 4.65 2.72
C GLY A 41 -2.20 3.50 1.77
N ALA A 42 -1.77 3.60 0.51
CA ALA A 42 -1.94 2.52 -0.46
C ALA A 42 -1.14 1.26 -0.10
N THR A 43 -0.01 1.40 0.58
CA THR A 43 0.82 0.26 1.03
C THR A 43 0.18 -0.47 2.20
N LEU A 44 -0.36 0.27 3.16
CA LEU A 44 -1.08 -0.29 4.33
C LEU A 44 -2.46 -0.86 3.98
N GLY A 45 -3.13 -0.33 2.96
CA GLY A 45 -4.46 -0.80 2.53
C GLY A 45 -4.44 -2.20 1.91
N LYS A 46 -3.36 -2.59 1.23
CA LYS A 46 -3.26 -3.89 0.54
C LYS A 46 -3.28 -5.10 1.48
N PRO A 47 -2.55 -5.11 2.63
CA PRO A 47 -2.72 -6.13 3.65
C PRO A 47 -4.17 -6.34 4.06
N TYR A 48 -4.98 -5.29 4.19
CA TYR A 48 -6.41 -5.46 4.53
C TYR A 48 -7.18 -6.23 3.47
N ILE A 49 -6.89 -6.01 2.18
CA ILE A 49 -7.46 -6.78 1.08
C ILE A 49 -7.05 -8.26 1.19
N ALA A 50 -5.78 -8.53 1.45
CA ALA A 50 -5.27 -9.90 1.63
C ALA A 50 -5.89 -10.60 2.86
N ILE A 51 -6.07 -9.88 3.97
CA ILE A 51 -6.74 -10.40 5.18
C ILE A 51 -8.20 -10.69 4.89
N HIS A 52 -8.93 -9.77 4.24
CA HIS A 52 -10.32 -9.98 3.88
C HIS A 52 -10.47 -11.21 2.99
N GLN A 53 -9.63 -11.33 1.96
CA GLN A 53 -9.62 -12.50 1.08
C GLN A 53 -9.35 -13.81 1.83
N TYR A 54 -8.36 -13.83 2.72
CA TYR A 54 -8.08 -14.98 3.58
C TYR A 54 -9.31 -15.38 4.41
N LEU A 55 -9.98 -14.39 5.03
CA LEU A 55 -11.18 -14.63 5.84
C LEU A 55 -12.36 -15.16 5.01
N VAL A 56 -12.59 -14.62 3.81
CA VAL A 56 -13.64 -15.09 2.90
C VAL A 56 -13.40 -16.55 2.54
N ILE A 57 -12.19 -16.91 2.12
CA ILE A 57 -11.81 -18.28 1.74
C ILE A 57 -11.93 -19.23 2.93
N ARG A 58 -11.48 -18.83 4.11
CA ARG A 58 -11.59 -19.65 5.33
C ARG A 58 -13.02 -19.96 5.75
N SER A 59 -13.97 -19.08 5.42
CA SER A 59 -15.31 -19.10 6.00
C SER A 59 -16.29 -20.13 5.44
N ARG A 60 -15.92 -20.93 4.41
CA ARG A 60 -16.73 -21.95 3.69
C ARG A 60 -18.04 -21.47 3.04
N GLU A 61 -18.71 -20.50 3.63
CA GLU A 61 -19.94 -19.88 3.14
C GLU A 61 -19.68 -18.93 1.95
N PHE A 62 -18.40 -18.63 1.65
CA PHE A 62 -17.95 -17.72 0.59
C PHE A 62 -18.66 -16.35 0.55
N SER A 63 -19.33 -15.98 1.65
CA SER A 63 -20.02 -14.70 1.75
C SER A 63 -18.99 -13.58 1.78
N GLU A 64 -19.06 -12.66 0.83
CA GLU A 64 -18.16 -11.50 0.76
C GLU A 64 -18.39 -10.52 1.92
N LYS A 65 -19.56 -10.59 2.58
CA LYS A 65 -20.00 -9.69 3.64
C LYS A 65 -19.56 -10.14 5.05
N LYS A 66 -18.33 -10.65 5.18
CA LYS A 66 -17.77 -11.05 6.49
C LYS A 66 -17.42 -9.87 7.37
N TRP A 67 -17.12 -8.70 6.79
CA TRP A 67 -16.85 -7.49 7.55
C TRP A 67 -18.10 -6.64 7.67
N THR A 68 -18.44 -6.30 8.91
CA THR A 68 -19.47 -5.28 9.16
C THR A 68 -18.94 -3.91 8.71
N ALA A 69 -19.85 -3.03 8.28
CA ALA A 69 -19.49 -1.67 7.86
C ALA A 69 -18.76 -0.90 8.98
N SER A 70 -19.05 -1.19 10.24
CA SER A 70 -18.35 -0.62 11.40
C SER A 70 -16.90 -1.08 11.51
N VAL A 71 -16.60 -2.36 11.26
CA VAL A 71 -15.22 -2.86 11.23
C VAL A 71 -14.45 -2.23 10.08
N MET A 72 -15.05 -2.18 8.88
CA MET A 72 -14.43 -1.55 7.72
C MET A 72 -14.08 -0.08 7.97
N ARG A 73 -15.00 0.70 8.56
CA ARG A 73 -14.75 2.11 8.92
C ARG A 73 -13.62 2.26 9.92
N ARG A 74 -13.54 1.40 10.95
CA ARG A 74 -12.45 1.41 11.93
C ARG A 74 -11.09 1.10 11.28
N LEU A 75 -11.03 0.12 10.38
CA LEU A 75 -9.81 -0.22 9.65
C LEU A 75 -9.36 0.91 8.71
N MET A 76 -10.29 1.54 7.99
CA MET A 76 -9.97 2.70 7.15
C MET A 76 -9.49 3.90 7.98
N LEU A 77 -10.11 4.17 9.14
CA LEU A 77 -9.67 5.21 10.05
C LEU A 77 -8.24 4.92 10.56
N LEU A 78 -7.97 3.68 10.98
CA LEU A 78 -6.64 3.26 11.44
C LEU A 78 -5.61 3.43 10.32
N GLN A 79 -5.92 2.99 9.10
CA GLN A 79 -5.06 3.17 7.92
C GLN A 79 -4.72 4.64 7.69
N PHE A 80 -5.73 5.51 7.78
CA PHE A 80 -5.59 6.95 7.60
C PHE A 80 -4.67 7.53 8.69
N VAL A 81 -4.95 7.26 9.97
CA VAL A 81 -4.17 7.76 11.11
C VAL A 81 -2.71 7.31 11.02
N ILE A 82 -2.45 6.03 10.78
CA ILE A 82 -1.08 5.52 10.64
C ILE A 82 -0.37 6.20 9.47
N SER A 83 -1.07 6.40 8.35
CA SER A 83 -0.49 7.09 7.19
C SER A 83 -0.12 8.54 7.51
N VAL A 84 -0.98 9.27 8.24
CA VAL A 84 -0.69 10.64 8.70
C VAL A 84 0.53 10.65 9.61
N VAL A 85 0.59 9.76 10.62
CA VAL A 85 1.71 9.66 11.56
C VAL A 85 3.03 9.38 10.84
N LEU A 86 3.03 8.45 9.88
CA LEU A 86 4.24 8.14 9.10
C LEU A 86 4.69 9.29 8.19
N THR A 87 3.79 10.21 7.82
CA THR A 87 4.11 11.42 7.06
C THR A 87 4.40 12.65 7.91
N ALA A 88 4.11 12.62 9.21
CA ALA A 88 4.30 13.76 10.10
C ALA A 88 5.73 14.36 10.06
N PRO A 89 6.83 13.57 9.92
CA PRO A 89 8.18 14.12 9.85
C PRO A 89 8.45 15.02 8.64
N VAL A 90 7.59 15.02 7.61
CA VAL A 90 7.72 15.93 6.46
C VAL A 90 7.50 17.38 6.89
N TRP A 91 6.59 17.66 7.82
CA TRP A 91 6.18 19.02 8.18
C TRP A 91 7.24 19.85 8.92
N PRO A 92 8.00 19.31 9.90
CA PRO A 92 9.10 20.05 10.52
C PRO A 92 10.39 20.06 9.68
N ALA A 93 10.46 19.31 8.58
CA ALA A 93 11.70 19.18 7.82
C ALA A 93 12.11 20.48 7.11
N SER A 94 13.40 20.81 7.23
CA SER A 94 14.10 21.88 6.50
C SER A 94 14.43 21.45 5.06
N TYR A 95 14.78 22.41 4.20
CA TYR A 95 15.13 22.16 2.80
C TYR A 95 16.65 22.12 2.58
N ALA A 96 17.06 21.38 1.55
CA ALA A 96 18.41 21.39 1.02
C ALA A 96 18.45 22.22 -0.28
N TYR A 97 19.38 23.16 -0.34
CA TYR A 97 19.51 24.12 -1.43
C TYR A 97 20.75 23.82 -2.29
N GLN A 98 20.62 24.06 -3.59
CA GLN A 98 21.75 24.18 -4.49
C GLN A 98 21.52 25.37 -5.40
N LYS A 99 22.40 26.39 -5.32
CA LYS A 99 22.28 27.63 -6.10
C LYS A 99 20.87 28.28 -5.99
N ASP A 100 20.38 28.44 -4.75
CA ASP A 100 19.07 29.03 -4.42
C ASP A 100 17.82 28.29 -4.94
N VAL A 101 18.00 27.06 -5.43
CA VAL A 101 16.93 26.14 -5.82
C VAL A 101 16.80 25.04 -4.77
N ILE A 102 15.56 24.76 -4.35
CA ILE A 102 15.23 23.65 -3.47
C ILE A 102 15.31 22.36 -4.28
N ILE A 103 16.21 21.46 -3.89
CA ILE A 103 16.40 20.18 -4.59
C ILE A 103 15.84 19.02 -3.78
N ALA A 104 15.93 19.09 -2.46
CA ALA A 104 15.48 18.03 -1.58
C ALA A 104 15.09 18.56 -0.20
N LEU A 105 14.55 17.68 0.63
CA LEU A 105 14.54 17.89 2.07
C LEU A 105 15.95 17.69 2.62
N GLU A 106 16.20 18.27 3.79
CA GLU A 106 17.46 18.10 4.51
C GLU A 106 17.86 16.61 4.60
N PRO A 107 19.15 16.27 4.45
CA PRO A 107 19.60 14.88 4.37
C PRO A 107 19.16 14.00 5.55
N LEU A 108 19.17 14.56 6.77
CA LEU A 108 18.76 13.85 7.98
C LEU A 108 17.27 13.47 7.93
N ASN A 109 16.39 14.41 7.57
CA ASN A 109 14.95 14.17 7.43
C ASN A 109 14.66 13.18 6.30
N THR A 110 15.38 13.30 5.19
CA THR A 110 15.31 12.36 4.07
C THR A 110 15.71 10.94 4.49
N LEU A 111 16.76 10.80 5.31
CA LEU A 111 17.20 9.52 5.84
C LEU A 111 16.12 8.88 6.74
N ILE A 112 15.54 9.64 7.67
CA ILE A 112 14.46 9.18 8.55
C ILE A 112 13.26 8.68 7.73
N LEU A 113 12.85 9.45 6.72
CA LEU A 113 11.76 9.10 5.82
C LEU A 113 12.07 7.84 4.99
N LYS A 114 13.32 7.67 4.56
CA LYS A 114 13.78 6.47 3.84
C LYS A 114 13.74 5.24 4.75
N VAL A 115 14.28 5.32 5.96
CA VAL A 115 14.27 4.23 6.94
C VAL A 115 12.83 3.81 7.29
N SER A 116 11.97 4.78 7.62
CA SER A 116 10.54 4.54 7.86
C SER A 116 9.87 3.85 6.67
N SER A 117 10.27 4.21 5.45
CA SER A 117 9.78 3.56 4.24
C SER A 117 10.22 2.13 4.09
N VAL A 118 11.51 1.85 4.25
CA VAL A 118 12.04 0.49 4.19
C VAL A 118 11.35 -0.40 5.23
N VAL A 119 11.22 0.06 6.47
CA VAL A 119 10.55 -0.69 7.54
C VAL A 119 9.09 -1.00 7.19
N THR A 120 8.34 0.01 6.72
CA THR A 120 6.94 -0.19 6.31
C THR A 120 6.81 -1.21 5.18
N TYR A 121 7.72 -1.18 4.21
CA TYR A 121 7.73 -2.12 3.08
C TYR A 121 8.12 -3.54 3.51
N LEU A 122 9.09 -3.70 4.41
CA LEU A 122 9.47 -5.02 4.94
C LEU A 122 8.31 -5.66 5.69
N LEU A 123 7.64 -4.90 6.57
CA LEU A 123 6.44 -5.37 7.28
C LEU A 123 5.32 -5.75 6.31
N TYR A 124 5.11 -4.94 5.27
CA TYR A 124 4.16 -5.23 4.20
C TYR A 124 4.49 -6.55 3.48
N ILE A 125 5.76 -6.77 3.10
CA ILE A 125 6.21 -7.99 2.41
C ILE A 125 6.00 -9.21 3.29
N MET A 126 6.43 -9.15 4.56
CA MET A 126 6.27 -10.25 5.50
C MET A 126 4.78 -10.60 5.71
N CYS A 127 3.94 -9.60 5.96
CA CYS A 127 2.52 -9.80 6.20
C CYS A 127 1.82 -10.38 4.96
N ASN A 128 2.05 -9.81 3.77
CA ASN A 128 1.44 -10.33 2.54
C ASN A 128 1.96 -11.72 2.18
N GLY A 129 3.26 -12.00 2.35
CA GLY A 129 3.83 -13.32 2.12
C GLY A 129 3.19 -14.39 3.00
N LEU A 130 3.03 -14.11 4.30
CA LEU A 130 2.35 -15.01 5.24
C LEU A 130 0.89 -15.25 4.85
N LEU A 131 0.14 -14.17 4.56
CA LEU A 131 -1.27 -14.28 4.15
C LEU A 131 -1.43 -15.01 2.82
N LEU A 132 -0.51 -14.83 1.89
CA LEU A 132 -0.48 -15.52 0.60
C LEU A 132 -0.33 -17.03 0.81
N VAL A 133 0.63 -17.43 1.64
CA VAL A 133 0.87 -18.85 1.96
C VAL A 133 -0.34 -19.45 2.66
N LEU A 134 -0.91 -18.77 3.66
CA LEU A 134 -2.11 -19.23 4.37
C LEU A 134 -3.31 -19.36 3.43
N THR A 135 -3.52 -18.38 2.55
CA THR A 135 -4.61 -18.39 1.58
C THR A 135 -4.44 -19.50 0.56
N SER A 136 -3.22 -19.74 0.08
CA SER A 136 -2.90 -20.85 -0.84
C SER A 136 -3.21 -22.21 -0.21
N ARG A 137 -2.83 -22.41 1.07
CA ARG A 137 -3.12 -23.63 1.81
C ARG A 137 -4.63 -23.88 1.95
N GLU A 138 -5.40 -22.86 2.31
CA GLU A 138 -6.86 -23.01 2.44
C GLU A 138 -7.52 -23.24 1.08
N LEU A 139 -7.04 -22.61 0.01
CA LEU A 139 -7.54 -22.84 -1.35
C LEU A 139 -7.31 -24.29 -1.79
N LEU A 140 -6.13 -24.86 -1.51
CA LEU A 140 -5.83 -26.27 -1.78
C LEU A 140 -6.72 -27.21 -0.96
N ARG A 141 -6.98 -26.87 0.31
CA ARG A 141 -7.87 -27.64 1.18
C ARG A 141 -9.31 -27.65 0.64
N LEU A 142 -9.82 -26.49 0.22
CA LEU A 142 -11.16 -26.35 -0.37
C LEU A 142 -11.31 -27.14 -1.67
N ARG A 143 -10.26 -27.17 -2.51
CA ARG A 143 -10.24 -28.00 -3.72
C ARG A 143 -10.44 -29.49 -3.43
N GLY A 144 -10.00 -29.97 -2.26
CA GLY A 144 -10.21 -31.35 -1.82
C GLY A 144 -11.67 -31.68 -1.55
N TYR A 145 -12.40 -30.77 -0.88
CA TYR A 145 -13.83 -30.95 -0.56
C TYR A 145 -14.76 -30.77 -1.77
N LEU A 146 -14.36 -29.98 -2.77
CA LEU A 146 -15.17 -29.71 -3.95
C LEU A 146 -15.31 -30.87 -4.94
N LYS A 147 -14.63 -32.00 -4.72
CA LYS A 147 -14.85 -33.18 -5.56
C LYS A 147 -16.24 -33.79 -5.39
N GLU A 148 -16.96 -33.42 -4.33
CA GLU A 148 -18.24 -34.04 -3.95
C GLU A 148 -19.46 -33.11 -4.13
N ASP A 149 -19.32 -31.80 -4.43
CA ASP A 149 -20.45 -30.86 -4.36
C ASP A 149 -20.58 -29.80 -5.49
N ALA A 150 -21.84 -29.43 -5.74
CA ALA A 150 -22.50 -28.54 -6.73
C ALA A 150 -21.71 -27.59 -7.67
N ALA A 151 -22.23 -27.44 -8.90
CA ALA A 151 -21.74 -26.55 -9.96
C ALA A 151 -21.58 -25.07 -9.53
N THR A 152 -22.41 -24.58 -8.61
CA THR A 152 -22.38 -23.22 -8.06
C THR A 152 -21.11 -22.95 -7.26
N THR A 153 -20.67 -23.91 -6.44
CA THR A 153 -19.45 -23.82 -5.63
C THR A 153 -18.20 -23.74 -6.51
N ARG A 154 -18.22 -24.42 -7.66
CA ARG A 154 -17.13 -24.40 -8.65
C ARG A 154 -16.94 -23.03 -9.31
N SER A 155 -18.04 -22.32 -9.60
CA SER A 155 -18.00 -20.96 -10.14
C SER A 155 -17.36 -19.99 -9.15
N ILE A 156 -17.83 -20.01 -7.88
CA ILE A 156 -17.29 -19.17 -6.80
C ILE A 156 -15.80 -19.44 -6.57
N MET A 157 -15.37 -20.71 -6.57
CA MET A 157 -13.96 -21.06 -6.40
C MET A 157 -13.09 -20.55 -7.57
N THR A 158 -13.63 -20.53 -8.78
CA THR A 158 -12.93 -19.97 -9.95
C THR A 158 -12.73 -18.47 -9.81
N GLN A 159 -13.75 -17.75 -9.35
CA GLN A 159 -13.65 -16.32 -9.04
C GLN A 159 -12.62 -16.05 -7.94
N GLN A 160 -12.66 -16.79 -6.83
CA GLN A 160 -11.70 -16.63 -5.73
C GLN A 160 -10.26 -16.95 -6.16
N ARG A 161 -10.07 -17.97 -7.01
CA ARG A 161 -8.76 -18.30 -7.59
C ARG A 161 -8.25 -17.18 -8.50
N ASN A 162 -9.10 -16.61 -9.34
CA ASN A 162 -8.72 -15.48 -10.20
C ASN A 162 -8.32 -14.26 -9.36
N MET A 163 -9.09 -13.94 -8.32
CA MET A 163 -8.75 -12.87 -7.38
C MET A 163 -7.43 -13.15 -6.66
N PHE A 164 -7.19 -14.39 -6.21
CA PHE A 164 -5.94 -14.80 -5.58
C PHE A 164 -4.74 -14.60 -6.52
N ILE A 165 -4.85 -15.02 -7.78
CA ILE A 165 -3.78 -14.82 -8.78
C ILE A 165 -3.47 -13.32 -8.94
N ILE A 166 -4.50 -12.48 -9.06
CA ILE A 166 -4.33 -11.02 -9.20
C ILE A 166 -3.60 -10.42 -7.98
N VAL A 167 -4.02 -10.77 -6.76
CA VAL A 167 -3.38 -10.29 -5.52
C VAL A 167 -1.95 -10.81 -5.39
N SER A 168 -1.71 -12.06 -5.78
CA SER A 168 -0.38 -12.68 -5.79
C SER A 168 0.59 -11.94 -6.72
N VAL A 169 0.19 -11.72 -7.97
CA VAL A 169 1.00 -11.02 -8.98
C VAL A 169 1.24 -9.57 -8.56
N CYS A 170 0.23 -8.89 -8.02
CA CYS A 170 0.37 -7.55 -7.47
C CYS A 170 1.41 -7.51 -6.33
N SER A 171 1.33 -8.45 -5.40
CA SER A 171 2.26 -8.55 -4.26
C SER A 171 3.69 -8.83 -4.72
N LEU A 172 3.87 -9.76 -5.67
CA LEU A 172 5.17 -10.10 -6.24
C LEU A 172 5.78 -8.91 -7.01
N SER A 173 4.98 -8.20 -7.79
CA SER A 173 5.42 -6.98 -8.49
C SER A 173 5.90 -5.91 -7.52
N HIS A 174 5.26 -5.79 -6.36
CA HIS A 174 5.70 -4.87 -5.31
C HIS A 174 7.00 -5.32 -4.65
N LEU A 175 7.18 -6.61 -4.41
CA LEU A 175 8.42 -7.16 -3.88
C LEU A 175 9.62 -6.91 -4.82
N ILE A 176 9.45 -7.18 -6.12
CA ILE A 176 10.48 -6.92 -7.13
C ILE A 176 10.85 -5.43 -7.17
N LYS A 177 9.85 -4.54 -7.11
CA LYS A 177 10.10 -3.09 -7.09
C LYS A 177 10.84 -2.63 -5.84
N THR A 178 10.51 -3.17 -4.68
CA THR A 178 11.23 -2.85 -3.44
C THR A 178 12.69 -3.30 -3.54
N LEU A 179 12.96 -4.50 -4.08
CA LEU A 179 14.32 -4.98 -4.30
C LEU A 179 15.11 -4.11 -5.29
N GLN A 180 14.46 -3.54 -6.30
CA GLN A 180 15.11 -2.62 -7.24
C GLN A 180 15.37 -1.21 -6.68
N GLN A 181 14.65 -0.80 -5.63
CA GLN A 181 14.75 0.52 -5.02
C GLN A 181 15.69 0.58 -3.81
N VAL A 182 16.02 -0.58 -3.25
CA VAL A 182 17.07 -0.75 -2.22
C VAL A 182 18.42 -0.74 -2.89
#